data_AF-A0A482W2N2-F1
#
_entry.id   AF-A0A482W2N2-F1
#
_cell.length_a   1.000
_cell.length_b   1.000
_cell.length_c   1.000
_cell.angle_alpha   90.00
_cell.angle_beta   90.00
_cell.angle_gamma   90.00
#
_symmetry.space_group_name_H-M   'P 1'
#
loop_
_entity.id
_entity.type
_entity.pdbx_description
1 polymer ?
#
loop_
_entity_poly.entity_id
_entity_poly.type
_entity_poly.pdbx_seq_one_letter_code
_entity_poly.pdbx_strand_id
1 'polypeptide(L)'
;MVSSNITKLAEDLERQELEAQNGIATPQVYEQLLAIYLYENDLCNAKYLWKRIPASVKNSTPELSSIWAVAQHMWKRDFPGIYKALNSVTWSESVANIMRQVQDRVRNRSVNLIAQAYSSITLDTVSAMTGLPPDICAVACVERGWQVEADTRMVHPVRPALETSGHTSSEDQLYKLTDFHGRIKVRTTEEQKLQKHKEQQKKLAAYRMGMKQILSTRSKDSYDPSSLVLSSQLLVVNPDIYTLWNYRKEATLMEEEADDDEGKLVDFCENELKLTEQCLLSNPKSYGSWHHRYWILNHHPKPNWQREFDLCTKSTLQDLDNENVKTELTLVQNAVFTDPIDTSAWFYLRWILSNPNVTKEQRQELLDALEQLQELEPDWIIMAKCWLTGSLILLDDNYVDRHLQYYKELIKLDPLREGHYADCLKAIKNKQT
;
A
#
# COMPACT_ATOMS: atom_id res chain seq x y z
N MET A 1 10.03 13.71 -32.41
CA MET A 1 11.38 13.47 -32.96
C MET A 1 12.46 13.33 -31.89
N VAL A 2 12.46 14.13 -30.81
CA VAL A 2 13.50 14.01 -29.75
C VAL A 2 13.28 12.79 -28.83
N SER A 3 12.03 12.48 -28.43
CA SER A 3 11.72 11.30 -27.60
C SER A 3 12.11 9.98 -28.25
N SER A 4 11.95 9.84 -29.57
CA SER A 4 12.36 8.64 -30.30
C SER A 4 13.87 8.46 -30.38
N ASN A 5 14.64 9.54 -30.18
CA ASN A 5 16.10 9.50 -30.18
C ASN A 5 16.64 9.04 -28.82
N ILE A 6 16.02 9.47 -27.71
CA ILE A 6 16.41 9.05 -26.35
C ILE A 6 16.09 7.57 -26.10
N THR A 7 14.91 7.09 -26.50
CA THR A 7 14.55 5.66 -26.34
C THR A 7 15.50 4.76 -27.11
N LYS A 8 15.84 5.13 -28.35
CA LYS A 8 16.83 4.38 -29.14
C LYS A 8 18.22 4.42 -28.50
N LEU A 9 18.63 5.58 -27.97
CA LEU A 9 19.89 5.72 -27.25
C LEU A 9 19.92 4.83 -25.99
N ALA A 10 18.79 4.71 -25.28
CA ALA A 10 18.66 3.82 -24.13
C ALA A 10 18.93 2.37 -24.53
N GLU A 11 18.25 1.87 -25.57
CA GLU A 11 18.42 0.50 -26.10
C GLU A 11 19.87 0.22 -26.54
N ASP A 12 20.50 1.19 -27.21
CA ASP A 12 21.89 1.06 -27.68
C ASP A 12 22.87 1.04 -26.50
N LEU A 13 22.62 1.81 -25.44
CA LEU A 13 23.46 1.84 -24.24
C LEU A 13 23.26 0.60 -23.36
N GLU A 14 22.02 0.10 -23.23
CA GLU A 14 21.73 -1.16 -22.54
C GLU A 14 22.46 -2.33 -23.23
N ARG A 15 22.48 -2.35 -24.56
CA ARG A 15 23.26 -3.33 -25.33
C ARG A 15 24.76 -3.20 -25.06
N GLN A 16 25.30 -1.98 -25.05
CA GLN A 16 26.71 -1.74 -24.74
C GLN A 16 27.08 -2.19 -23.32
N GLU A 17 26.15 -2.07 -22.37
CA GLU A 17 26.36 -2.55 -21.01
C GLU A 17 26.42 -4.07 -20.93
N LEU A 18 25.54 -4.77 -21.66
CA LEU A 18 25.52 -6.23 -21.76
C LEU A 18 26.73 -6.81 -22.51
N GLU A 19 27.20 -6.12 -23.55
CA GLU A 19 28.32 -6.55 -24.41
C GLU A 19 29.71 -6.16 -23.86
N ALA A 20 29.78 -5.57 -22.67
CA ALA A 20 31.03 -5.12 -22.08
C ALA A 20 32.01 -6.29 -21.83
N GLN A 21 33.24 -6.18 -22.35
CA GLN A 21 34.22 -7.28 -22.41
C GLN A 21 34.59 -7.92 -21.04
N ASN A 22 34.38 -7.20 -19.94
CA ASN A 22 34.63 -7.67 -18.57
C ASN A 22 33.36 -7.65 -17.68
N GLY A 23 32.17 -7.52 -18.27
CA GLY A 23 30.91 -7.33 -17.53
C GLY A 23 30.79 -5.98 -16.81
N ILE A 24 31.71 -5.04 -17.05
CA ILE A 24 31.70 -3.70 -16.50
C ILE A 24 31.76 -2.71 -17.66
N ALA A 25 30.68 -1.96 -17.87
CA ALA A 25 30.61 -0.92 -18.88
C ALA A 25 31.48 0.31 -18.52
N THR A 26 31.64 1.22 -19.48
CA THR A 26 32.37 2.47 -19.25
C THR A 26 31.57 3.42 -18.34
N PRO A 27 32.23 4.30 -17.57
CA PRO A 27 31.53 5.27 -16.72
C PRO A 27 30.52 6.13 -17.49
N GLN A 28 30.86 6.53 -18.71
CA GLN A 28 29.99 7.32 -19.59
C GLN A 28 28.69 6.60 -19.95
N VAL A 29 28.74 5.28 -20.19
CA VAL A 29 27.53 4.47 -20.45
C VAL A 29 26.61 4.48 -19.23
N TYR A 30 27.18 4.30 -18.03
CA TYR A 30 26.39 4.33 -16.80
C TYR A 30 25.79 5.70 -16.49
N GLU A 31 26.52 6.79 -16.72
CA GLU A 31 26.02 8.16 -16.54
C GLU A 31 24.84 8.44 -17.47
N GLN A 32 24.97 8.09 -18.75
CA GLN A 32 23.92 8.30 -19.73
C GLN A 32 22.70 7.43 -19.46
N LEU A 33 22.87 6.14 -19.17
CA LEU A 33 21.75 5.25 -18.82
C LEU A 33 21.01 5.72 -17.58
N LEU A 34 21.74 6.11 -16.52
CA LEU A 34 21.12 6.60 -15.30
C LEU A 34 20.33 7.89 -15.56
N ALA A 35 20.90 8.84 -16.30
CA ALA A 35 20.21 10.07 -16.69
C ALA A 35 18.95 9.80 -17.54
N ILE A 36 19.00 8.80 -18.43
CA ILE A 36 17.85 8.41 -19.26
C ILE A 36 16.74 7.82 -18.40
N TYR A 37 17.03 6.91 -17.46
CA TYR A 37 16.00 6.37 -16.56
C TYR A 37 15.34 7.47 -15.71
N LEU A 38 16.09 8.50 -15.30
CA LEU A 38 15.54 9.68 -14.64
C LEU A 38 14.61 10.46 -15.60
N TYR A 39 15.00 10.64 -16.86
CA TYR A 39 14.19 11.32 -17.88
C TYR A 39 12.86 10.59 -18.15
N GLU A 40 12.89 9.26 -18.20
CA GLU A 40 11.71 8.42 -18.38
C GLU A 40 10.87 8.29 -17.09
N ASN A 41 11.41 8.76 -15.95
CA ASN A 41 10.86 8.57 -14.62
C ASN A 41 10.73 7.07 -14.26
N ASP A 42 11.64 6.24 -14.75
CA ASP A 42 11.79 4.85 -14.33
C ASP A 42 12.81 4.76 -13.19
N LEU A 43 12.38 5.20 -12.01
CA LEU A 43 13.25 5.27 -10.84
C LEU A 43 13.64 3.88 -10.31
N CYS A 44 12.83 2.86 -10.61
CA CYS A 44 13.12 1.48 -10.26
C CYS A 44 14.33 0.97 -11.04
N ASN A 45 14.33 1.11 -12.37
CA ASN A 45 15.47 0.72 -13.19
C ASN A 45 16.71 1.59 -12.91
N ALA A 46 16.54 2.89 -12.62
CA ALA A 46 17.63 3.74 -12.13
C ALA A 46 18.28 3.18 -10.85
N LYS A 47 17.47 2.74 -9.88
CA LYS A 47 17.93 2.13 -8.62
C LYS A 47 18.65 0.80 -8.85
N TYR A 48 18.12 -0.08 -9.70
CA TYR A 48 18.76 -1.36 -10.02
C TYR A 48 20.07 -1.16 -10.80
N LEU A 49 20.12 -0.20 -11.72
CA LEU A 49 21.35 0.20 -12.39
C LEU A 49 22.38 0.69 -11.38
N TRP A 50 22.01 1.62 -10.50
CA TRP A 50 22.92 2.13 -9.46
C TRP A 50 23.49 0.99 -8.60
N LYS A 51 22.69 -0.02 -8.25
CA LYS A 51 23.16 -1.19 -7.49
C LYS A 51 24.18 -2.04 -8.26
N ARG A 52 24.00 -2.20 -9.57
CA ARG A 52 24.90 -2.96 -10.44
C ARG A 52 26.25 -2.29 -10.67
N ILE A 53 26.31 -0.97 -10.63
CA ILE A 53 27.56 -0.23 -10.88
C ILE A 53 28.59 -0.55 -9.79
N PRO A 54 29.80 -1.03 -10.15
CA PRO A 54 30.85 -1.34 -9.19
C PRO A 54 31.30 -0.13 -8.35
N ALA A 55 31.68 -0.37 -7.10
CA ALA A 55 32.15 0.68 -6.18
C ALA A 55 33.38 1.44 -6.72
N SER A 56 34.27 0.75 -7.45
CA SER A 56 35.43 1.38 -8.11
C SER A 56 35.01 2.47 -9.09
N VAL A 57 33.96 2.23 -9.87
CA VAL A 57 33.43 3.18 -10.87
C VAL A 57 32.71 4.34 -10.18
N LYS A 58 31.94 4.08 -9.13
CA LYS A 58 31.28 5.14 -8.33
C LYS A 58 32.29 6.11 -7.72
N ASN A 59 33.40 5.56 -7.20
CA ASN A 59 34.44 6.35 -6.55
C ASN A 59 35.30 7.13 -7.56
N SER A 60 35.52 6.60 -8.77
CA SER A 60 36.28 7.28 -9.81
C SER A 60 35.49 8.38 -10.53
N THR A 61 34.16 8.40 -10.38
CA THR A 61 33.27 9.18 -11.25
C THR A 61 32.26 10.01 -10.42
N PRO A 62 32.64 11.23 -9.99
CA PRO A 62 31.79 12.07 -9.14
C PRO A 62 30.46 12.50 -9.79
N GLU A 63 30.42 12.62 -11.11
CA GLU A 63 29.21 13.00 -11.86
C GLU A 63 28.10 11.96 -11.69
N LEU A 64 28.44 10.67 -11.68
CA LEU A 64 27.49 9.59 -11.43
C LEU A 64 26.81 9.71 -10.05
N SER A 65 27.57 10.06 -9.01
CA SER A 65 27.02 10.32 -7.67
C SER A 65 26.11 11.55 -7.66
N SER A 66 26.41 12.55 -8.50
CA SER A 66 25.58 13.75 -8.64
C SER A 66 24.26 13.44 -9.35
N ILE A 67 24.26 12.60 -10.39
CA ILE A 67 23.04 12.11 -11.05
C ILE A 67 22.21 11.28 -10.06
N TRP A 68 22.84 10.42 -9.26
CA TRP A 68 22.15 9.63 -8.24
C TRP A 68 21.51 10.50 -7.14
N ALA A 69 22.17 11.59 -6.73
CA ALA A 69 21.57 12.54 -5.79
C ALA A 69 20.26 13.13 -6.31
N VAL A 70 20.18 13.45 -7.61
CA VAL A 70 18.91 13.86 -8.25
C VAL A 70 17.87 12.75 -8.15
N ALA A 71 18.26 11.50 -8.44
CA ALA A 71 17.38 10.32 -8.36
C ALA A 71 16.79 10.13 -6.95
N GLN A 72 17.59 10.33 -5.89
CA GLN A 72 17.15 10.22 -4.50
C GLN A 72 16.07 11.26 -4.16
N HIS A 73 16.23 12.51 -4.58
CA HIS A 73 15.20 13.53 -4.39
C HIS A 73 13.95 13.26 -5.24
N MET A 74 14.10 12.73 -6.46
CA MET A 74 12.97 12.30 -7.29
C MET A 74 12.18 11.16 -6.64
N TRP A 75 12.87 10.20 -6.03
CA TRP A 75 12.26 9.09 -5.30
C TRP A 75 11.40 9.58 -4.13
N LYS A 76 11.96 10.50 -3.32
CA LYS A 76 11.28 11.11 -2.16
C LYS A 76 10.23 12.16 -2.55
N ARG A 77 10.09 12.47 -3.85
CA ARG A 77 9.23 13.54 -4.39
C ARG A 77 9.55 14.93 -3.78
N ASP A 78 10.81 15.14 -3.41
CA ASP A 78 11.32 16.39 -2.86
C ASP A 78 11.67 17.37 -3.99
N PHE A 79 10.66 18.07 -4.53
CA PHE A 79 10.85 18.97 -5.68
C PHE A 79 11.95 20.03 -5.48
N PRO A 80 12.01 20.78 -4.36
CA PRO A 80 13.11 21.72 -4.13
C PRO A 80 14.48 21.04 -4.14
N GLY A 81 14.58 19.85 -3.53
CA GLY A 81 15.80 19.04 -3.55
C GLY A 81 16.21 18.62 -4.96
N ILE A 82 15.25 18.23 -5.81
CA ILE A 82 15.50 17.86 -7.22
C ILE A 82 16.16 19.04 -7.97
N TYR A 83 15.56 20.23 -7.93
CA TYR A 83 16.11 21.38 -8.65
C TYR A 83 17.44 21.86 -8.08
N LYS A 84 17.63 21.76 -6.75
CA LYS A 84 18.92 22.07 -6.12
C LYS A 84 20.01 21.11 -6.60
N ALA A 85 19.74 19.82 -6.64
CA ALA A 85 20.69 18.81 -7.11
C ALA A 85 20.96 18.92 -8.64
N LEU A 86 19.94 19.27 -9.43
CA LEU A 86 20.09 19.48 -10.88
C LEU A 86 20.99 20.68 -11.23
N ASN A 87 21.00 21.70 -10.37
CA ASN A 87 21.73 22.95 -10.60
C ASN A 87 23.01 23.09 -9.76
N SER A 88 23.36 22.09 -8.93
CA SER A 88 24.56 22.15 -8.09
C SER A 88 25.85 21.80 -8.84
N VAL A 89 25.75 21.22 -10.04
CA VAL A 89 26.89 20.74 -10.83
C VAL A 89 26.75 21.15 -12.29
N THR A 90 27.86 21.43 -12.95
CA THR A 90 27.91 21.60 -14.41
C THR A 90 28.04 20.23 -15.07
N TRP A 91 26.98 19.79 -15.73
CA TRP A 91 26.93 18.50 -16.42
C TRP A 91 27.87 18.44 -17.63
N SER A 92 28.53 17.30 -17.81
CA SER A 92 29.36 17.01 -18.98
C SER A 92 28.54 16.98 -20.27
N GLU A 93 29.19 17.16 -21.43
CA GLU A 93 28.52 17.19 -22.73
C GLU A 93 27.70 15.92 -23.02
N SER A 94 28.08 14.78 -22.42
CA SER A 94 27.44 13.47 -22.60
C SER A 94 26.04 13.41 -21.98
N VAL A 95 25.81 14.10 -20.86
CA VAL A 95 24.56 14.04 -20.07
C VAL A 95 23.84 15.39 -19.96
N ALA A 96 24.49 16.51 -20.24
CA ALA A 96 23.93 17.85 -20.06
C ALA A 96 22.57 18.05 -20.77
N ASN A 97 22.44 17.54 -22.00
CA ASN A 97 21.17 17.64 -22.72
C ASN A 97 20.06 16.74 -22.15
N ILE A 98 20.42 15.57 -21.60
CA ILE A 98 19.47 14.66 -20.96
C ILE A 98 19.01 15.26 -19.63
N MET A 99 19.94 15.74 -18.80
CA MET A 99 19.64 16.34 -17.50
C MET A 99 18.82 17.63 -17.62
N ARG A 100 19.04 18.44 -18.67
CA ARG A 100 18.14 19.57 -18.99
C ARG A 100 16.71 19.09 -19.26
N GLN A 101 16.56 18.01 -20.04
CA GLN A 101 15.24 17.44 -20.32
C GLN A 101 14.61 16.77 -19.09
N VAL A 102 15.40 16.17 -18.18
CA VAL A 102 14.93 15.69 -16.87
C VAL A 102 14.29 16.85 -16.11
N GLN A 103 14.98 18.00 -16.02
CA GLN A 103 14.44 19.18 -15.34
C GLN A 103 13.09 19.62 -15.93
N ASP A 104 12.99 19.68 -17.25
CA ASP A 104 11.75 20.09 -17.93
C ASP A 104 10.63 19.07 -17.75
N ARG A 105 10.93 17.77 -17.76
CA ARG A 105 9.96 16.70 -17.50
C ARG A 105 9.44 16.73 -16.07
N VAL A 106 10.32 16.90 -15.08
CA VAL A 106 9.94 17.06 -13.67
C VAL A 106 9.01 18.26 -13.53
N ARG A 107 9.39 19.42 -14.08
CA ARG A 107 8.57 20.63 -14.03
C ARG A 107 7.20 20.44 -14.67
N ASN A 108 7.14 19.84 -15.86
CA ASN A 108 5.88 19.57 -16.56
C ASN A 108 4.97 18.62 -15.76
N ARG A 109 5.54 17.58 -15.14
CA ARG A 109 4.80 16.67 -14.25
C ARG A 109 4.26 17.39 -13.02
N SER A 110 5.06 18.26 -12.39
CA SER A 110 4.61 19.08 -11.27
C SER A 110 3.42 19.96 -11.66
N VAL A 111 3.51 20.66 -12.80
CA VAL A 111 2.42 21.52 -13.29
C VAL A 111 1.16 20.70 -13.57
N ASN A 112 1.27 19.53 -14.19
CA ASN A 112 0.13 18.65 -14.44
C ASN A 112 -0.48 18.11 -13.14
N LEU A 113 0.35 17.74 -12.16
CA LEU A 113 -0.11 17.31 -10.84
C LEU A 113 -0.88 18.42 -10.14
N ILE A 114 -0.35 19.66 -10.16
CA ILE A 114 -1.01 20.83 -9.57
C ILE A 114 -2.40 21.03 -10.21
N ALA A 115 -2.47 20.98 -11.55
CA ALA A 115 -3.73 21.15 -12.28
C ALA A 115 -4.80 20.10 -11.95
N GLN A 116 -4.39 18.89 -11.57
CA GLN A 116 -5.30 17.77 -11.34
C GLN A 116 -5.69 17.64 -9.86
N ALA A 117 -4.75 17.86 -8.95
CA ALA A 117 -4.89 17.55 -7.53
C ALA A 117 -5.34 18.74 -6.66
N TYR A 118 -5.11 19.97 -7.09
CA TYR A 118 -5.38 21.16 -6.27
C TYR A 118 -6.52 22.00 -6.85
N SER A 119 -7.49 22.36 -6.02
CA SER A 119 -8.45 23.43 -6.30
C SER A 119 -7.87 24.82 -6.03
N SER A 120 -7.01 24.91 -5.02
CA SER A 120 -6.34 26.12 -4.57
C SER A 120 -4.99 25.75 -3.94
N ILE A 121 -3.93 26.48 -4.24
CA ILE A 121 -2.56 26.21 -3.76
C ILE A 121 -1.81 27.54 -3.58
N THR A 122 -0.89 27.63 -2.62
CA THR A 122 -0.09 28.86 -2.45
C THR A 122 0.92 29.02 -3.59
N LEU A 123 1.21 30.26 -3.98
CA LEU A 123 2.22 30.57 -4.99
C LEU A 123 3.62 30.07 -4.57
N ASP A 124 3.93 30.08 -3.27
CA ASP A 124 5.19 29.58 -2.73
C ASP A 124 5.31 28.05 -2.91
N THR A 125 4.21 27.31 -2.75
CA THR A 125 4.20 25.86 -3.05
C THR A 125 4.34 25.60 -4.55
N VAL A 126 3.68 26.39 -5.41
CA VAL A 126 3.85 26.28 -6.88
C VAL A 126 5.32 26.56 -7.28
N SER A 127 5.93 27.58 -6.68
CA SER A 127 7.35 27.90 -6.87
C SER A 127 8.25 26.74 -6.45
N ALA A 128 8.04 26.19 -5.26
CA ALA A 128 8.79 25.04 -4.76
C ALA A 128 8.65 23.80 -5.67
N MET A 129 7.45 23.50 -6.18
CA MET A 129 7.19 22.34 -7.04
C MET A 129 7.72 22.49 -8.47
N THR A 130 7.79 23.71 -8.99
CA THR A 130 8.23 23.99 -10.37
C THR A 130 9.70 24.42 -10.47
N GLY A 131 10.33 24.76 -9.34
CA GLY A 131 11.70 25.25 -9.27
C GLY A 131 11.87 26.63 -9.89
N LEU A 132 10.77 27.36 -10.10
CA LEU A 132 10.78 28.71 -10.65
C LEU A 132 10.56 29.74 -9.54
N PRO A 133 11.19 30.91 -9.63
CA PRO A 133 10.91 32.04 -8.75
C PRO A 133 9.41 32.42 -8.71
N PRO A 134 8.87 32.88 -7.57
CA PRO A 134 7.43 33.18 -7.43
C PRO A 134 6.88 34.20 -8.44
N ASP A 135 7.69 35.19 -8.82
CA ASP A 135 7.35 36.20 -9.83
C ASP A 135 7.16 35.58 -11.22
N ILE A 136 8.03 34.65 -11.60
CA ILE A 136 7.92 33.91 -12.86
C ILE A 136 6.73 32.94 -12.80
N CYS A 137 6.51 32.28 -11.65
CA CYS A 137 5.37 31.38 -11.46
C CYS A 137 4.04 32.09 -11.64
N ALA A 138 3.88 33.30 -11.08
CA ALA A 138 2.63 34.04 -11.16
C ALA A 138 2.25 34.34 -12.62
N VAL A 139 3.22 34.82 -13.41
CA VAL A 139 3.04 35.09 -14.84
C VAL A 139 2.70 33.80 -15.60
N ALA A 140 3.47 32.73 -15.39
CA ALA A 140 3.26 31.44 -16.06
C ALA A 140 1.91 30.80 -15.71
N CYS A 141 1.40 30.99 -14.49
CA CYS A 141 0.07 30.52 -14.09
C CYS A 141 -1.03 31.26 -14.86
N VAL A 142 -0.92 32.59 -14.96
CA VAL A 142 -1.89 33.41 -15.71
C VAL A 142 -1.87 33.08 -17.20
N GLU A 143 -0.69 32.92 -17.81
CA GLU A 143 -0.56 32.51 -19.22
C GLU A 143 -1.17 31.14 -19.50
N ARG A 144 -1.16 30.24 -18.50
CA ARG A 144 -1.80 28.92 -18.58
C ARG A 144 -3.31 28.97 -18.37
N GLY A 145 -3.88 30.13 -18.07
CA GLY A 145 -5.30 30.32 -17.79
C GLY A 145 -5.70 29.98 -16.36
N TRP A 146 -4.75 29.93 -15.42
CA TRP A 146 -5.04 29.82 -13.98
C TRP A 146 -5.27 31.19 -13.36
N GLN A 147 -6.02 31.24 -12.26
CA GLN A 147 -6.24 32.49 -11.54
C GLN A 147 -5.22 32.65 -10.42
N VAL A 148 -4.68 33.86 -10.24
CA VAL A 148 -3.73 34.19 -9.18
C VAL A 148 -4.25 35.40 -8.41
N GLU A 149 -4.51 35.23 -7.12
CA GLU A 149 -4.93 36.29 -6.21
C GLU A 149 -3.72 37.05 -5.68
N ALA A 150 -3.68 38.37 -5.88
CA ALA A 150 -2.56 39.21 -5.47
C ALA A 150 -2.45 39.34 -3.94
N ASP A 151 -3.58 39.45 -3.23
CA ASP A 151 -3.62 39.74 -1.79
C ASP A 151 -3.21 38.55 -0.93
N THR A 152 -3.66 37.35 -1.31
CA THR A 152 -3.45 36.10 -0.57
C THR A 152 -2.31 35.26 -1.13
N ARG A 153 -1.76 35.63 -2.30
CA ARG A 153 -0.78 34.84 -3.09
C ARG A 153 -1.27 33.41 -3.35
N MET A 154 -2.58 33.24 -3.55
CA MET A 154 -3.21 31.96 -3.87
C MET A 154 -3.34 31.79 -5.37
N VAL A 155 -3.08 30.57 -5.84
CA VAL A 155 -3.25 30.14 -7.22
C VAL A 155 -4.42 29.15 -7.26
N HIS A 156 -5.32 29.32 -8.22
CA HIS A 156 -6.44 28.43 -8.49
C HIS A 156 -6.22 27.74 -9.84
N PRO A 157 -5.67 26.50 -9.84
CA PRO A 157 -5.39 25.76 -11.05
C PRO A 157 -6.67 25.37 -11.79
N VAL A 158 -6.65 25.51 -13.11
CA VAL A 158 -7.72 25.02 -13.96
C VAL A 158 -7.34 23.65 -14.49
N ARG A 159 -8.17 22.65 -14.15
CA ARG A 159 -8.03 21.29 -14.68
C ARG A 159 -8.23 21.34 -16.20
N PRO A 160 -7.30 20.80 -17.01
CA PRO A 160 -7.50 20.70 -18.45
C PRO A 160 -8.81 19.97 -18.73
N ALA A 161 -9.64 20.51 -19.63
CA ALA A 161 -10.80 19.78 -20.12
C ALA A 161 -10.30 18.47 -20.72
N LEU A 162 -10.92 17.34 -20.35
CA LEU A 162 -10.66 16.08 -21.03
C LEU A 162 -11.02 16.32 -22.50
N GLU A 163 -10.04 16.25 -23.39
CA GLU A 163 -10.35 16.09 -24.80
C GLU A 163 -11.20 14.82 -24.90
N THR A 164 -12.48 14.98 -25.23
CA THR A 164 -13.30 13.88 -25.71
C THR A 164 -12.69 13.44 -27.03
N SER A 165 -11.61 12.66 -26.95
CA SER A 165 -11.15 11.85 -28.06
C SER A 165 -12.37 11.11 -28.57
N GLY A 166 -12.67 11.35 -29.86
CA GLY A 166 -13.92 10.97 -30.50
C GLY A 166 -14.28 9.53 -30.15
N HIS A 167 -15.58 9.31 -29.93
CA HIS A 167 -16.20 8.00 -29.70
C HIS A 167 -15.28 6.86 -30.15
N THR A 168 -14.60 6.22 -29.19
CA THR A 168 -14.10 4.87 -29.45
C THR A 168 -15.32 4.08 -29.89
N SER A 169 -15.29 3.50 -31.09
CA SER A 169 -16.36 2.64 -31.56
C SER A 169 -16.71 1.67 -30.43
N SER A 170 -18.00 1.41 -30.22
CA SER A 170 -18.44 0.40 -29.24
C SER A 170 -17.69 -0.92 -29.39
N GLU A 171 -17.20 -1.21 -30.60
CA GLU A 171 -16.38 -2.35 -30.99
C GLU A 171 -14.94 -2.29 -30.44
N ASP A 172 -14.28 -1.13 -30.45
CA ASP A 172 -12.96 -0.93 -29.83
C ASP A 172 -13.03 -0.97 -28.30
N GLN A 173 -14.14 -0.47 -27.73
CA GLN A 173 -14.41 -0.61 -26.30
C GLN A 173 -14.65 -2.08 -25.94
N LEU A 174 -15.37 -2.83 -26.77
CA LEU A 174 -15.57 -4.27 -26.63
C LEU A 174 -14.25 -5.04 -26.71
N TYR A 175 -13.37 -4.69 -27.66
CA TYR A 175 -12.05 -5.32 -27.83
C TYR A 175 -11.13 -5.07 -26.63
N LYS A 176 -11.08 -3.83 -26.12
CA LYS A 176 -10.31 -3.49 -24.90
C LYS A 176 -10.90 -4.11 -23.63
N LEU A 177 -12.21 -4.30 -23.57
CA LEU A 177 -12.90 -4.98 -22.47
C LEU A 177 -12.67 -6.49 -22.48
N THR A 178 -12.53 -7.11 -23.65
CA THR A 178 -12.18 -8.54 -23.79
C THR A 178 -10.75 -8.84 -23.36
N ASP A 179 -9.84 -7.88 -23.48
CA ASP A 179 -8.43 -8.05 -23.10
C ASP A 179 -8.22 -7.91 -21.58
N PHE A 180 -8.99 -7.05 -20.90
CA PHE A 180 -8.83 -6.79 -19.45
C PHE A 180 -9.59 -7.75 -18.51
N HIS A 181 -10.48 -8.60 -19.03
CA HIS A 181 -11.26 -9.52 -18.21
C HIS A 181 -11.13 -10.94 -18.75
N GLY A 182 -10.17 -11.68 -18.19
CA GLY A 182 -9.99 -13.14 -18.33
C GLY A 182 -11.14 -13.98 -17.76
N ARG A 183 -12.39 -13.58 -18.01
CA ARG A 183 -13.57 -14.44 -18.03
C ARG A 183 -14.34 -14.08 -19.29
N ILE A 184 -14.23 -14.92 -20.31
CA ILE A 184 -15.18 -14.93 -21.43
C ILE A 184 -16.58 -14.99 -20.81
N LYS A 185 -17.30 -13.87 -20.80
CA LYS A 185 -18.72 -13.86 -20.47
C LYS A 185 -19.39 -14.62 -21.60
N VAL A 186 -19.66 -15.89 -21.38
CA VAL A 186 -20.58 -16.66 -22.22
C VAL A 186 -21.80 -15.80 -22.44
N ARG A 187 -22.12 -15.53 -23.72
CA ARG A 187 -23.25 -14.70 -24.12
C ARG A 187 -24.50 -15.36 -23.55
N THR A 188 -24.96 -14.85 -22.41
CA THR A 188 -26.12 -15.39 -21.70
C THR A 188 -27.32 -15.10 -22.58
N THR A 189 -28.06 -16.15 -22.97
CA THR A 189 -29.25 -15.99 -23.82
C THR A 189 -30.25 -15.06 -23.14
N GLU A 190 -31.14 -14.42 -23.90
CA GLU A 190 -32.20 -13.58 -23.31
C GLU A 190 -33.04 -14.37 -22.30
N GLU A 191 -33.24 -15.66 -22.55
CA GLU A 191 -33.87 -16.61 -21.63
C GLU A 191 -33.09 -16.77 -20.32
N GLN A 192 -31.75 -16.92 -20.36
CA GLN A 192 -30.91 -16.98 -19.15
C GLN A 192 -30.90 -15.65 -18.39
N LYS A 193 -30.95 -14.50 -19.08
CA LYS A 193 -31.07 -13.18 -18.43
C LYS A 193 -32.42 -13.05 -17.71
N LEU A 194 -33.50 -13.46 -18.35
CA LEU A 194 -34.84 -13.43 -17.78
C LEU A 194 -34.96 -14.38 -16.57
N GLN A 195 -34.39 -15.58 -16.68
CA GLN A 195 -34.28 -16.55 -15.58
C GLN A 195 -33.53 -15.95 -14.38
N LYS A 196 -32.35 -15.37 -14.61
CA LYS A 196 -31.54 -14.73 -13.57
C LYS A 196 -32.24 -13.54 -12.93
N HIS A 197 -32.94 -12.73 -13.72
CA HIS A 197 -33.74 -11.61 -13.21
C HIS A 197 -34.90 -12.12 -12.34
N LYS A 198 -35.59 -13.18 -12.76
CA LYS A 198 -36.67 -13.82 -11.98
C LYS A 198 -36.14 -14.40 -10.67
N GLU A 199 -34.97 -15.03 -10.67
CA GLU A 199 -34.29 -15.51 -9.46
C GLU A 199 -33.88 -14.36 -8.53
N GLN A 200 -33.29 -13.28 -9.07
CA GLN A 200 -32.93 -12.10 -8.29
C GLN A 200 -34.16 -11.44 -7.66
N GLN A 201 -35.27 -11.34 -8.40
CA GLN A 201 -36.53 -10.82 -7.87
C GLN A 201 -37.09 -11.69 -6.73
N LYS A 202 -37.03 -13.03 -6.87
CA LYS A 202 -37.42 -13.95 -5.78
C LYS A 202 -36.55 -13.75 -4.54
N LYS A 203 -35.22 -13.65 -4.71
CA LYS A 203 -34.28 -13.38 -3.61
C LYS A 203 -34.56 -12.03 -2.94
N LEU A 204 -34.81 -10.99 -3.73
CA LEU A 204 -35.13 -9.65 -3.22
C LEU A 204 -36.47 -9.62 -2.48
N ALA A 205 -37.48 -10.35 -2.96
CA ALA A 205 -38.77 -10.46 -2.29
C ALA A 205 -38.63 -11.16 -0.93
N ALA A 206 -37.89 -12.29 -0.87
CA ALA A 206 -37.58 -12.98 0.37
C ALA A 206 -36.79 -12.09 1.35
N TYR A 207 -35.77 -11.38 0.85
CA TYR A 207 -34.99 -10.41 1.65
C TYR A 207 -35.88 -9.31 2.24
N ARG A 208 -36.75 -8.69 1.43
CA ARG A 208 -37.67 -7.63 1.89
C ARG A 208 -38.65 -8.14 2.94
N MET A 209 -39.18 -9.34 2.74
CA MET A 209 -40.09 -9.97 3.70
C MET A 209 -39.37 -10.22 5.03
N GLY A 210 -38.15 -10.75 4.99
CA GLY A 210 -37.38 -11.03 6.19
C GLY A 210 -36.95 -9.77 6.94
N MET A 211 -36.47 -8.74 6.23
CA MET A 211 -36.19 -7.44 6.83
C MET A 211 -37.43 -6.81 7.48
N LYS A 212 -38.60 -6.92 6.84
CA LYS A 212 -39.86 -6.39 7.41
C LYS A 212 -40.24 -7.10 8.70
N GLN A 213 -40.08 -8.42 8.76
CA GLN A 213 -40.33 -9.19 9.98
C GLN A 213 -39.40 -8.76 11.11
N ILE A 214 -38.09 -8.72 10.86
CA ILE A 214 -37.06 -8.33 11.85
C ILE A 214 -37.30 -6.91 12.37
N LEU A 215 -37.63 -5.96 11.49
CA LEU A 215 -37.93 -4.59 11.91
C LEU A 215 -39.22 -4.50 12.74
N SER A 216 -40.22 -5.33 12.45
CA SER A 216 -41.46 -5.38 13.24
C SER A 216 -41.22 -5.95 14.63
N THR A 217 -40.31 -6.89 14.80
CA THR A 217 -40.02 -7.51 16.11
C THR A 217 -39.10 -6.62 16.93
N ARG A 218 -38.15 -5.96 16.28
CA ARG A 218 -37.34 -4.88 16.87
C ARG A 218 -38.21 -3.76 17.44
N SER A 219 -39.23 -3.31 16.70
CA SER A 219 -40.14 -2.24 17.19
C SER A 219 -40.98 -2.60 18.41
N LYS A 220 -41.02 -3.89 18.78
CA LYS A 220 -41.77 -4.43 19.92
C LYS A 220 -40.84 -4.91 21.04
N ASP A 221 -39.53 -4.75 20.88
CA ASP A 221 -38.48 -5.25 21.78
C ASP A 221 -38.63 -6.74 22.16
N SER A 222 -39.17 -7.56 21.24
CA SER A 222 -39.48 -8.96 21.52
C SER A 222 -38.39 -9.96 21.11
N TYR A 223 -37.40 -9.51 20.31
CA TYR A 223 -36.24 -10.24 19.79
C TYR A 223 -36.41 -11.77 19.62
N ASP A 224 -37.47 -12.19 18.94
CA ASP A 224 -37.89 -13.59 18.98
C ASP A 224 -36.92 -14.53 18.21
N PRO A 225 -36.87 -15.83 18.58
CA PRO A 225 -35.96 -16.79 17.94
C PRO A 225 -36.11 -16.91 16.42
N SER A 226 -37.34 -16.75 15.88
CA SER A 226 -37.57 -16.88 14.44
C SER A 226 -36.94 -15.72 13.66
N SER A 227 -37.00 -14.51 14.22
CA SER A 227 -36.38 -13.31 13.64
C SER A 227 -34.86 -13.33 13.80
N LEU A 228 -34.33 -13.90 14.88
CA LEU A 228 -32.89 -14.13 15.03
C LEU A 228 -32.36 -15.10 13.97
N VAL A 229 -33.03 -16.24 13.75
CA VAL A 229 -32.65 -17.19 12.68
C VAL A 229 -32.67 -16.51 11.31
N LEU A 230 -33.71 -15.73 11.03
CA LEU A 230 -33.84 -15.02 9.76
C LEU A 230 -32.73 -13.99 9.57
N SER A 231 -32.39 -13.22 10.62
CA SER A 231 -31.29 -12.26 10.57
C SER A 231 -29.94 -12.94 10.32
N SER A 232 -29.68 -14.12 10.90
CA SER A 232 -28.47 -14.93 10.64
C SER A 232 -28.37 -15.32 9.16
N GLN A 233 -29.48 -15.82 8.58
CA GLN A 233 -29.51 -16.22 7.17
C GLN A 233 -29.24 -15.04 6.22
N LEU A 234 -29.75 -13.85 6.56
CA LEU A 234 -29.50 -12.64 5.77
C LEU A 234 -28.05 -12.17 5.90
N LEU A 235 -27.45 -12.25 7.10
CA LEU A 235 -26.08 -11.84 7.36
C LEU A 235 -25.04 -12.73 6.69
N VAL A 236 -25.27 -14.06 6.63
CA VAL A 236 -24.39 -14.97 5.89
C VAL A 236 -24.36 -14.64 4.38
N VAL A 237 -25.45 -14.08 3.83
CA VAL A 237 -25.50 -13.64 2.42
C VAL A 237 -24.92 -12.24 2.23
N ASN A 238 -25.16 -11.34 3.17
CA ASN A 238 -24.62 -9.97 3.16
C ASN A 238 -24.22 -9.55 4.58
N PRO A 239 -22.94 -9.72 4.93
CA PRO A 239 -22.47 -9.51 6.29
C PRO A 239 -22.24 -8.03 6.66
N ASP A 240 -22.44 -7.09 5.73
CA ASP A 240 -22.24 -5.65 6.00
C ASP A 240 -23.55 -4.91 6.31
N ILE A 241 -24.64 -5.62 6.57
CA ILE A 241 -25.92 -5.01 6.96
C ILE A 241 -25.88 -4.63 8.45
N TYR A 242 -25.45 -3.40 8.74
CA TYR A 242 -25.31 -2.89 10.10
C TYR A 242 -26.60 -2.95 10.93
N THR A 243 -27.76 -2.74 10.29
CA THR A 243 -29.08 -2.81 10.96
C THR A 243 -29.34 -4.19 11.58
N LEU A 244 -28.89 -5.26 10.93
CA LEU A 244 -29.07 -6.62 11.44
C LEU A 244 -28.11 -6.91 12.59
N TRP A 245 -26.85 -6.44 12.50
CA TRP A 245 -25.93 -6.55 13.64
C TRP A 245 -26.43 -5.80 14.87
N ASN A 246 -26.99 -4.59 14.70
CA ASN A 246 -27.58 -3.86 15.82
C ASN A 246 -28.76 -4.61 16.45
N TYR A 247 -29.64 -5.19 15.62
CA TYR A 247 -30.73 -6.03 16.11
C TYR A 247 -30.22 -7.20 16.97
N ARG A 248 -29.11 -7.83 16.57
CA ARG A 248 -28.51 -8.92 17.34
C ARG A 248 -27.85 -8.45 18.63
N LYS A 249 -27.18 -7.29 18.64
CA LYS A 249 -26.62 -6.69 19.87
C LYS A 249 -27.71 -6.39 20.89
N GLU A 250 -28.83 -5.83 20.44
CA GLU A 250 -29.99 -5.58 21.30
C GLU A 250 -30.53 -6.88 21.92
N ALA A 251 -30.61 -7.96 21.13
CA ALA A 251 -30.96 -9.27 21.66
C ALA A 251 -29.93 -9.80 22.68
N THR A 252 -28.62 -9.61 22.44
CA THR A 252 -27.58 -9.99 23.41
C THR A 252 -27.73 -9.23 24.74
N LEU A 253 -27.97 -7.92 24.68
CA LEU A 253 -28.17 -7.11 25.89
C LEU A 253 -29.44 -7.54 26.65
N MET A 254 -30.51 -7.92 25.95
CA MET A 254 -31.71 -8.44 26.59
C MET A 254 -31.45 -9.77 27.33
N GLU A 255 -30.64 -10.67 26.75
CA GLU A 255 -30.23 -11.92 27.41
C GLU A 255 -29.31 -11.65 28.61
N GLU A 256 -28.47 -10.61 28.55
CA GLU A 256 -27.62 -10.17 29.65
C GLU A 256 -28.45 -9.58 30.81
N GLU A 257 -29.47 -8.78 30.51
CA GLU A 257 -30.37 -8.18 31.50
C GLU A 257 -31.33 -9.19 32.16
N ALA A 258 -31.62 -10.32 31.50
CA ALA A 258 -32.54 -11.31 32.00
C ALA A 258 -32.05 -12.02 33.28
N ASP A 259 -30.75 -11.98 33.60
CA ASP A 259 -30.08 -12.48 34.83
C ASP A 259 -30.45 -13.91 35.29
N ASP A 260 -31.09 -14.70 34.41
CA ASP A 260 -31.74 -15.95 34.78
C ASP A 260 -30.82 -17.18 34.65
N ASP A 261 -29.72 -17.11 33.89
CA ASP A 261 -28.74 -18.20 33.69
C ASP A 261 -27.47 -17.75 32.94
N GLU A 262 -26.30 -17.66 33.60
CA GLU A 262 -25.00 -17.35 32.96
C GLU A 262 -24.67 -18.33 31.81
N GLY A 263 -25.12 -19.60 31.92
CA GLY A 263 -24.90 -20.61 30.89
C GLY A 263 -25.61 -20.30 29.57
N LYS A 264 -26.83 -19.74 29.63
CA LYS A 264 -27.57 -19.34 28.41
C LYS A 264 -26.90 -18.19 27.69
N LEU A 265 -26.41 -17.19 28.42
CA LEU A 265 -25.70 -16.06 27.83
C LEU A 265 -24.39 -16.52 27.16
N VAL A 266 -23.67 -17.45 27.78
CA VAL A 266 -22.48 -18.07 27.17
C VAL A 266 -22.87 -18.78 25.87
N ASP A 267 -23.91 -19.63 25.88
CA ASP A 267 -24.36 -20.35 24.67
C ASP A 267 -24.83 -19.38 23.57
N PHE A 268 -25.49 -18.29 23.93
CA PHE A 268 -25.91 -17.25 23.00
C PHE A 268 -24.69 -16.59 22.33
N CYS A 269 -23.73 -16.13 23.14
CA CYS A 269 -22.52 -15.48 22.64
C CYS A 269 -21.65 -16.43 21.79
N GLU A 270 -21.55 -17.72 22.14
CA GLU A 270 -20.88 -18.72 21.30
C GLU A 270 -21.58 -18.91 19.94
N ASN A 271 -22.90 -18.82 19.88
CA ASN A 271 -23.64 -18.86 18.62
C ASN A 271 -23.42 -17.58 17.78
N GLU A 272 -23.29 -16.42 18.42
CA GLU A 272 -22.90 -15.18 17.73
C GLU A 272 -21.47 -15.25 17.15
N LEU A 273 -20.54 -15.83 17.90
CA LEU A 273 -19.16 -16.05 17.43
C LEU A 273 -19.14 -17.02 16.23
N LYS A 274 -19.95 -18.09 16.24
CA LYS A 274 -20.08 -18.98 15.06
C LYS A 274 -20.68 -18.26 13.86
N LEU A 275 -21.67 -17.40 14.05
CA LEU A 275 -22.28 -16.62 12.96
C LEU A 275 -21.26 -15.68 12.33
N THR A 276 -20.51 -14.94 13.15
CA THR A 276 -19.47 -14.02 12.65
C THR A 276 -18.35 -14.79 11.94
N GLU A 277 -17.97 -15.97 12.43
CA GLU A 277 -17.00 -16.85 11.76
C GLU A 277 -17.50 -17.27 10.36
N GLN A 278 -18.75 -17.71 10.23
CA GLN A 278 -19.36 -18.04 8.92
C GLN A 278 -19.38 -16.84 7.97
N CYS A 279 -19.74 -15.67 8.48
CA CYS A 279 -19.75 -14.43 7.70
C CYS A 279 -18.35 -14.06 7.20
N LEU A 280 -17.35 -14.16 8.07
CA LEU A 280 -15.95 -13.84 7.75
C LEU A 280 -15.32 -14.86 6.79
N LEU A 281 -15.68 -16.14 6.86
CA LEU A 281 -15.27 -17.14 5.86
C LEU A 281 -15.79 -16.80 4.45
N SER A 282 -16.98 -16.20 4.35
CA SER A 282 -17.56 -15.78 3.06
C SER A 282 -17.05 -14.43 2.57
N ASN A 283 -16.79 -13.49 3.49
CA ASN A 283 -16.29 -12.14 3.21
C ASN A 283 -15.33 -11.69 4.33
N PRO A 284 -14.03 -12.02 4.21
CA PRO A 284 -13.03 -11.70 5.24
C PRO A 284 -12.85 -10.20 5.51
N LYS A 285 -13.30 -9.34 4.59
CA LYS A 285 -13.21 -7.87 4.68
C LYS A 285 -14.45 -7.22 5.30
N SER A 286 -15.43 -7.99 5.78
CA SER A 286 -16.64 -7.43 6.38
C SER A 286 -16.34 -6.75 7.70
N TYR A 287 -16.34 -5.41 7.70
CA TYR A 287 -16.19 -4.60 8.91
C TYR A 287 -17.33 -4.85 9.90
N GLY A 288 -18.56 -5.06 9.41
CA GLY A 288 -19.72 -5.35 10.26
C GLY A 288 -19.52 -6.61 11.09
N SER A 289 -19.03 -7.67 10.45
CA SER A 289 -18.76 -8.96 11.12
C SER A 289 -17.63 -8.87 12.14
N TRP A 290 -16.49 -8.26 11.77
CA TRP A 290 -15.36 -8.07 12.69
C TRP A 290 -15.75 -7.22 13.90
N HIS A 291 -16.48 -6.13 13.68
CA HIS A 291 -16.95 -5.27 14.75
C HIS A 291 -17.93 -6.00 15.68
N HIS A 292 -18.88 -6.75 15.14
CA HIS A 292 -19.81 -7.55 15.97
C HIS A 292 -19.07 -8.62 16.76
N ARG A 293 -18.11 -9.32 16.14
CA ARG A 293 -17.28 -10.34 16.81
C ARG A 293 -16.53 -9.77 18.00
N TYR A 294 -15.82 -8.65 17.82
CA TYR A 294 -15.13 -7.96 18.91
C TYR A 294 -16.09 -7.51 20.01
N TRP A 295 -17.25 -6.95 19.63
CA TRP A 295 -18.26 -6.51 20.58
C TRP A 295 -18.80 -7.68 21.42
N ILE A 296 -19.14 -8.82 20.79
CA ILE A 296 -19.59 -10.03 21.49
C ILE A 296 -18.54 -10.55 22.45
N LEU A 297 -17.26 -10.59 22.07
CA LEU A 297 -16.19 -11.03 22.96
C LEU A 297 -16.09 -10.20 24.25
N ASN A 298 -16.45 -8.92 24.21
CA ASN A 298 -16.47 -8.06 25.39
C ASN A 298 -17.70 -8.28 26.30
N HIS A 299 -18.81 -8.81 25.77
CA HIS A 299 -20.04 -9.12 26.51
C HIS A 299 -20.14 -10.61 26.86
N HIS A 300 -19.26 -11.43 26.30
CA HIS A 300 -19.20 -12.86 26.57
C HIS A 300 -18.69 -13.09 28.01
N PRO A 301 -19.39 -13.82 28.89
CA PRO A 301 -18.95 -14.02 30.28
C PRO A 301 -17.60 -14.73 30.43
N LYS A 302 -17.32 -15.69 29.53
CA LYS A 302 -16.09 -16.51 29.50
C LYS A 302 -15.40 -16.52 28.12
N PRO A 303 -14.86 -15.39 27.64
CA PRO A 303 -14.35 -15.28 26.28
C PRO A 303 -13.04 -16.06 26.09
N ASN A 304 -12.94 -16.82 25.00
CA ASN A 304 -11.72 -17.57 24.66
C ASN A 304 -10.82 -16.76 23.71
N TRP A 305 -10.09 -15.79 24.26
CA TRP A 305 -9.16 -14.96 23.49
C TRP A 305 -8.05 -15.74 22.78
N GLN A 306 -7.64 -16.89 23.33
CA GLN A 306 -6.63 -17.74 22.69
C GLN A 306 -7.17 -18.35 21.38
N ARG A 307 -8.42 -18.80 21.37
CA ARG A 307 -9.08 -19.28 20.14
C ARG A 307 -9.19 -18.17 19.09
N GLU A 308 -9.47 -16.94 19.50
CA GLU A 308 -9.57 -15.79 18.58
C GLU A 308 -8.23 -15.43 17.94
N PHE A 309 -7.17 -15.41 18.76
CA PHE A 309 -5.80 -15.30 18.27
C PHE A 309 -5.50 -16.42 17.27
N ASP A 310 -5.79 -17.67 17.65
CA ASP A 310 -5.58 -18.83 16.79
C ASP A 310 -6.36 -18.74 15.47
N LEU A 311 -7.60 -18.25 15.44
CA LEU A 311 -8.40 -18.12 14.21
C LEU A 311 -7.83 -17.05 13.26
N CYS A 312 -7.42 -15.91 13.81
CA CYS A 312 -6.79 -14.83 13.05
C CYS A 312 -5.42 -15.25 12.49
N THR A 313 -4.75 -16.19 13.15
CA THR A 313 -3.41 -16.64 12.76
C THR A 313 -3.45 -17.91 11.90
N LYS A 314 -4.31 -18.89 12.20
CA LYS A 314 -4.42 -20.19 11.50
C LYS A 314 -5.00 -20.08 10.09
N SER A 315 -5.98 -19.20 9.86
CA SER A 315 -6.68 -19.09 8.56
C SER A 315 -5.79 -18.65 7.40
N THR A 316 -4.59 -18.12 7.70
CA THR A 316 -3.60 -17.72 6.69
C THR A 316 -2.29 -18.51 6.77
N LEU A 317 -1.90 -19.02 7.96
CA LEU A 317 -0.58 -19.66 8.16
C LEU A 317 -0.51 -21.13 7.70
N GLN A 318 -1.65 -21.80 7.48
CA GLN A 318 -1.66 -23.23 7.13
C GLN A 318 -1.13 -23.55 5.72
N ASP A 319 -1.15 -22.59 4.80
CA ASP A 319 -0.78 -22.82 3.38
C ASP A 319 0.67 -22.46 3.05
N LEU A 320 1.40 -21.84 3.99
CA LEU A 320 2.83 -21.52 3.86
C LEU A 320 3.68 -22.73 4.31
N ASP A 321 3.89 -23.67 3.40
CA ASP A 321 4.87 -24.75 3.57
C ASP A 321 6.31 -24.29 3.25
N ASN A 322 7.29 -25.15 3.53
CA ASN A 322 8.70 -24.85 3.30
C ASN A 322 9.03 -24.50 1.83
N GLU A 323 8.26 -25.00 0.86
CA GLU A 323 8.51 -24.74 -0.56
C GLU A 323 8.04 -23.34 -0.97
N ASN A 324 6.90 -22.89 -0.45
CA ASN A 324 6.30 -21.61 -0.84
C ASN A 324 6.84 -20.40 -0.06
N VAL A 325 7.39 -20.60 1.14
CA VAL A 325 7.96 -19.51 1.97
C VAL A 325 9.01 -18.70 1.21
N LYS A 326 9.89 -19.34 0.44
CA LYS A 326 10.92 -18.62 -0.33
C LYS A 326 10.32 -17.73 -1.41
N THR A 327 9.30 -18.24 -2.11
CA THR A 327 8.58 -17.51 -3.16
C THR A 327 7.87 -16.31 -2.57
N GLU A 328 7.18 -16.48 -1.44
CA GLU A 328 6.46 -15.41 -0.75
C GLU A 328 7.40 -14.36 -0.14
N LEU A 329 8.54 -14.77 0.42
CA LEU A 329 9.60 -13.85 0.84
C LEU A 329 10.14 -13.02 -0.34
N THR A 330 10.36 -13.66 -1.49
CA THR A 330 10.83 -12.96 -2.70
C THR A 330 9.76 -11.98 -3.21
N LEU A 331 8.48 -12.39 -3.20
CA LEU A 331 7.36 -11.56 -3.60
C LEU A 331 7.27 -10.30 -2.72
N VAL A 332 7.25 -10.48 -1.40
CA VAL A 332 7.11 -9.35 -0.47
C VAL A 332 8.35 -8.47 -0.46
N GLN A 333 9.55 -9.03 -0.61
CA GLN A 333 10.77 -8.26 -0.84
C GLN A 333 10.60 -7.39 -2.09
N ASN A 334 10.20 -7.95 -3.22
CA ASN A 334 10.00 -7.15 -4.43
C ASN A 334 8.94 -6.05 -4.23
N ALA A 335 7.83 -6.35 -3.57
CA ALA A 335 6.78 -5.36 -3.27
C ALA A 335 7.31 -4.20 -2.42
N VAL A 336 7.96 -4.51 -1.29
CA VAL A 336 8.57 -3.54 -0.39
C VAL A 336 9.66 -2.71 -1.08
N PHE A 337 10.44 -3.32 -1.99
CA PHE A 337 11.56 -2.66 -2.67
C PHE A 337 11.11 -1.77 -3.83
N THR A 338 9.94 -2.06 -4.40
CA THR A 338 9.33 -1.34 -5.52
C THR A 338 8.46 -0.19 -5.04
N ASP A 339 7.57 -0.43 -4.07
CA ASP A 339 6.69 0.58 -3.48
C ASP A 339 6.73 0.52 -1.94
N PRO A 340 7.76 1.12 -1.32
CA PRO A 340 7.91 1.13 0.13
C PRO A 340 6.84 1.96 0.85
N ILE A 341 6.03 2.74 0.14
CA ILE A 341 4.93 3.51 0.73
C ILE A 341 3.71 2.59 0.96
N ASP A 342 3.62 1.47 0.23
CA ASP A 342 2.56 0.50 0.42
C ASP A 342 2.71 -0.23 1.77
N THR A 343 2.01 0.30 2.77
CA THR A 343 1.92 -0.29 4.11
C THR A 343 1.50 -1.76 4.10
N SER A 344 0.70 -2.20 3.12
CA SER A 344 0.22 -3.57 3.06
C SER A 344 1.34 -4.58 2.81
N ALA A 345 2.35 -4.20 2.02
CA ALA A 345 3.54 -5.03 1.79
C ALA A 345 4.34 -5.24 3.09
N TRP A 346 4.45 -4.21 3.94
CA TRP A 346 5.13 -4.31 5.23
C TRP A 346 4.36 -5.15 6.24
N PHE A 347 3.03 -5.04 6.28
CA PHE A 347 2.20 -5.91 7.10
C PHE A 347 2.27 -7.37 6.64
N TYR A 348 2.28 -7.59 5.33
CA TYR A 348 2.46 -8.91 4.75
C TYR A 348 3.84 -9.50 5.08
N LEU A 349 4.89 -8.67 5.06
CA LEU A 349 6.22 -9.11 5.47
C LEU A 349 6.24 -9.53 6.94
N ARG A 350 5.69 -8.69 7.84
CA ARG A 350 5.56 -9.03 9.26
C ARG A 350 4.81 -10.35 9.45
N TRP A 351 3.77 -10.56 8.65
CA TRP A 351 2.97 -11.76 8.67
C TRP A 351 3.77 -13.00 8.24
N ILE A 352 4.51 -12.95 7.12
CA ILE A 352 5.41 -14.05 6.71
C ILE A 352 6.44 -14.34 7.81
N LEU A 353 7.05 -13.31 8.40
CA LEU A 353 8.05 -13.47 9.46
C LEU A 353 7.52 -14.11 10.74
N SER A 354 6.20 -14.09 10.96
CA SER A 354 5.59 -14.79 12.10
C SER A 354 5.48 -16.31 11.88
N ASN A 355 5.70 -16.80 10.66
CA ASN A 355 5.63 -18.22 10.35
C ASN A 355 6.89 -18.97 10.85
N PRO A 356 6.73 -20.09 11.59
CA PRO A 356 7.86 -20.87 12.10
C PRO A 356 8.72 -21.53 11.00
N ASN A 357 8.19 -21.70 9.79
CA ASN A 357 8.90 -22.30 8.66
C ASN A 357 9.96 -21.37 8.06
N VAL A 358 9.94 -20.07 8.39
CA VAL A 358 10.97 -19.13 7.94
C VAL A 358 12.27 -19.35 8.72
N THR A 359 13.31 -19.80 8.03
CA THR A 359 14.59 -20.20 8.63
C THR A 359 15.41 -19.00 9.12
N LYS A 360 16.42 -19.26 9.95
CA LYS A 360 17.35 -18.24 10.43
C LYS A 360 18.09 -17.56 9.28
N GLU A 361 18.53 -18.34 8.29
CA GLU A 361 19.28 -17.88 7.12
C GLU A 361 18.44 -16.93 6.28
N GLN A 362 17.16 -17.26 6.04
CA GLN A 362 16.23 -16.41 5.29
C GLN A 362 15.97 -15.07 5.99
N ARG A 363 15.85 -15.08 7.32
CA ARG A 363 15.71 -13.86 8.13
C ARG A 363 16.95 -12.97 8.04
N GLN A 364 18.14 -13.59 8.00
CA GLN A 364 19.41 -12.87 7.88
C GLN A 364 19.61 -12.27 6.49
N GLU A 365 19.34 -13.03 5.42
CA GLU A 365 19.42 -12.53 4.04
C GLU A 365 18.50 -11.32 3.82
N LEU A 366 17.27 -11.39 4.36
CA LEU A 366 16.34 -10.27 4.31
C LEU A 366 16.83 -9.06 5.13
N LEU A 367 17.44 -9.29 6.30
CA LEU A 367 18.00 -8.23 7.13
C LEU A 367 19.11 -7.47 6.37
N ASP A 368 20.03 -8.20 5.73
CA ASP A 368 21.12 -7.63 4.93
C ASP A 368 20.56 -6.86 3.71
N ALA A 369 19.52 -7.38 3.06
CA ALA A 369 18.86 -6.72 1.94
C ALA A 369 18.19 -5.39 2.35
N LEU A 370 17.57 -5.34 3.54
CA LEU A 370 16.97 -4.14 4.12
C LEU A 370 18.02 -3.14 4.60
N GLU A 371 19.18 -3.60 5.10
CA GLU A 371 20.31 -2.73 5.45
C GLU A 371 20.79 -1.91 4.26
N GLN A 372 20.88 -2.52 3.07
CA GLN A 372 21.25 -1.82 1.84
C GLN A 372 20.23 -0.78 1.35
N LEU A 373 19.00 -0.80 1.88
CA LEU A 373 17.93 0.11 1.45
C LEU A 373 17.70 1.29 2.40
N GLN A 374 18.34 1.32 3.57
CA GLN A 374 18.08 2.34 4.61
C GLN A 374 18.28 3.78 4.11
N GLU A 375 19.10 4.01 3.09
CA GLU A 375 19.36 5.32 2.50
C GLU A 375 18.13 5.94 1.78
N LEU A 376 17.18 5.10 1.34
CA LEU A 376 16.02 5.53 0.55
C LEU A 376 14.79 5.81 1.42
N GLU A 377 14.49 4.96 2.41
CA GLU A 377 13.26 5.03 3.23
C GLU A 377 13.49 4.53 4.68
N PRO A 378 13.91 5.40 5.63
CA PRO A 378 14.41 4.94 6.93
C PRO A 378 13.34 4.29 7.83
N ASP A 379 12.12 4.81 7.87
CA ASP A 379 11.17 4.52 8.96
C ASP A 379 10.63 3.07 8.94
N TRP A 380 10.06 2.63 7.80
CA TRP A 380 9.53 1.28 7.65
C TRP A 380 10.63 0.22 7.62
N ILE A 381 11.79 0.55 7.08
CA ILE A 381 12.95 -0.33 7.05
C ILE A 381 13.42 -0.61 8.48
N ILE A 382 13.57 0.42 9.31
CA ILE A 382 14.02 0.23 10.70
C ILE A 382 12.95 -0.52 11.51
N MET A 383 11.66 -0.29 11.25
CA MET A 383 10.58 -1.09 11.83
C MET A 383 10.68 -2.58 11.47
N ALA A 384 10.90 -2.90 10.20
CA ALA A 384 11.08 -4.27 9.74
C ALA A 384 12.34 -4.92 10.35
N LYS A 385 13.43 -4.15 10.46
CA LYS A 385 14.66 -4.58 11.15
C LYS A 385 14.42 -4.89 12.63
N CYS A 386 13.58 -4.13 13.33
CA CYS A 386 13.15 -4.45 14.69
C CYS A 386 12.41 -5.79 14.74
N TRP A 387 11.46 -6.05 13.83
CA TRP A 387 10.75 -7.33 13.79
C TRP A 387 11.68 -8.52 13.52
N LEU A 388 12.61 -8.38 12.57
CA LEU A 388 13.58 -9.41 12.22
C LEU A 388 14.54 -9.74 13.35
N THR A 389 15.17 -8.71 13.91
CA THR A 389 16.10 -8.89 15.03
C THR A 389 15.40 -9.42 16.28
N GLY A 390 14.15 -9.02 16.53
CA GLY A 390 13.34 -9.55 17.64
C GLY A 390 13.07 -11.04 17.52
N SER A 391 12.82 -11.53 16.31
CA SER A 391 12.71 -12.97 16.04
C SER A 391 14.06 -13.68 16.11
N LEU A 392 15.13 -13.07 15.60
CA LEU A 392 16.47 -13.67 15.57
C LEU A 392 17.08 -13.81 16.98
N ILE A 393 16.74 -12.93 17.93
CA ILE A 393 17.16 -13.06 19.34
C ILE A 393 16.71 -14.39 19.94
N LEU A 394 15.56 -14.93 19.53
CA LEU A 394 15.09 -16.24 20.02
C LEU A 394 16.00 -17.40 19.58
N LEU A 395 16.85 -17.17 18.59
CA LEU A 395 17.74 -18.17 17.98
C LEU A 395 19.23 -17.86 18.23
N ASP A 396 19.58 -16.60 18.50
CA ASP A 396 20.96 -16.11 18.59
C ASP A 396 21.04 -14.76 19.33
N ASP A 397 21.67 -14.76 20.51
CA ASP A 397 21.80 -13.57 21.36
C ASP A 397 22.65 -12.45 20.74
N ASN A 398 23.44 -12.74 19.69
CA ASN A 398 24.26 -11.73 19.01
C ASN A 398 23.43 -10.61 18.33
N TYR A 399 22.11 -10.80 18.20
CA TYR A 399 21.22 -9.81 17.60
C TYR A 399 20.63 -8.81 18.61
N VAL A 400 20.85 -9.00 19.92
CA VAL A 400 20.32 -8.12 20.98
C VAL A 400 20.77 -6.68 20.77
N ASP A 401 22.07 -6.45 20.56
CA ASP A 401 22.60 -5.08 20.44
C ASP A 401 22.04 -4.36 19.21
N ARG A 402 21.92 -5.08 18.09
CA ARG A 402 21.30 -4.55 16.86
C ARG A 402 19.82 -4.23 17.09
N HIS A 403 19.09 -5.11 17.76
CA HIS A 403 17.68 -4.91 18.09
C HIS A 403 17.45 -3.67 18.95
N LEU A 404 18.27 -3.49 20.00
CA LEU A 404 18.24 -2.31 20.86
C LEU A 404 18.59 -1.03 20.09
N GLN A 405 19.57 -1.10 19.19
CA GLN A 405 19.95 0.03 18.35
C GLN A 405 18.82 0.47 17.41
N TYR A 406 18.14 -0.48 16.76
CA TYR A 406 17.04 -0.16 15.84
C TYR A 406 15.85 0.51 16.55
N TYR A 407 15.47 0.09 17.76
CA TYR A 407 14.44 0.79 18.52
C TYR A 407 14.84 2.22 18.94
N LYS A 408 16.13 2.45 19.24
CA LYS A 408 16.63 3.81 19.50
C LYS A 408 16.57 4.70 18.26
N GLU A 409 16.78 4.13 17.08
CA GLU A 409 16.64 4.84 15.81
C GLU A 409 15.16 5.14 15.50
N LEU A 410 14.24 4.20 15.75
CA LEU A 410 12.79 4.46 15.62
C LEU A 410 12.30 5.60 16.49
N ILE A 411 12.78 5.72 17.73
CA ILE A 411 12.41 6.84 18.62
C ILE A 411 12.79 8.20 18.01
N LYS A 412 13.93 8.27 17.30
CA LYS A 412 14.36 9.52 16.63
C LYS A 412 13.53 9.83 15.39
N LEU A 413 13.03 8.81 14.70
CA LEU A 413 12.30 8.93 13.44
C LEU A 413 10.80 9.11 13.63
N ASP A 414 10.19 8.42 14.60
CA ASP A 414 8.77 8.50 14.96
C ASP A 414 8.60 8.93 16.43
N PRO A 415 8.77 10.22 16.74
CA PRO A 415 8.63 10.74 18.09
C PRO A 415 7.19 10.65 18.62
N LEU A 416 6.18 10.53 17.74
CA LEU A 416 4.77 10.42 18.16
C LEU A 416 4.49 9.08 18.85
N ARG A 417 5.28 8.04 18.59
CA ARG A 417 5.15 6.71 19.19
C ARG A 417 6.27 6.36 20.18
N GLU A 418 7.04 7.33 20.64
CA GLU A 418 8.18 7.12 21.55
C GLU A 418 7.83 6.24 22.75
N GLY A 419 6.68 6.48 23.41
CA GLY A 419 6.25 5.71 24.58
C GLY A 419 6.13 4.21 24.30
N HIS A 420 5.60 3.84 23.13
CA HIS A 420 5.49 2.44 22.71
C HIS A 420 6.87 1.80 22.54
N TYR A 421 7.79 2.48 21.84
CA TYR A 421 9.15 1.96 21.61
C TYR A 421 9.97 1.88 22.90
N ALA A 422 9.79 2.84 23.81
CA ALA A 422 10.41 2.83 25.13
C ALA A 422 9.95 1.62 25.96
N ASP A 423 8.67 1.26 25.88
CA ASP A 423 8.14 0.07 26.55
C ASP A 423 8.65 -1.23 25.92
N CYS A 424 8.78 -1.30 24.59
CA CYS A 424 9.47 -2.41 23.93
C CYS A 424 10.92 -2.56 24.41
N LEU A 425 11.67 -1.46 24.52
CA LEU A 425 13.04 -1.46 25.04
C LEU A 425 13.12 -1.95 26.50
N LYS A 426 12.17 -1.55 27.36
CA LYS A 426 12.10 -2.04 28.75
C LYS A 426 11.83 -3.55 28.79
N ALA A 427 10.89 -4.03 27.98
CA ALA A 427 10.55 -5.45 27.92
C ALA A 427 11.74 -6.34 27.51
N ILE A 428 12.62 -5.84 26.64
CA ILE A 428 13.84 -6.55 26.23
C ILE A 428 14.85 -6.59 27.38
N LYS A 429 15.09 -5.47 28.06
CA LYS A 429 16.03 -5.40 29.20
C LYS A 429 15.61 -6.29 30.36
N ASN A 430 14.30 -6.36 30.65
CA ASN A 430 13.76 -7.18 31.72
C ASN A 430 13.89 -8.70 31.46
N LYS A 431 14.09 -9.13 30.20
CA LYS A 431 14.35 -10.53 29.85
C LYS A 431 15.81 -10.95 29.99
N GLN A 432 16.73 -10.00 30.21
CA GLN A 432 18.16 -10.27 30.41
C GLN A 432 18.58 -10.35 31.90
N THR A 433 17.68 -9.98 32.81
CA THR A 433 17.77 -10.20 34.28
C THR A 433 16.89 -11.36 34.69
#